data_AF-A0A2C9KXF5-F1
#
_entry.id   AF-A0A2C9KXF5-F1
#
_cell.length_a   1.000
_cell.length_b   1.000
_cell.length_c   1.000
_cell.angle_alpha   90.00
_cell.angle_beta   90.00
_cell.angle_gamma   90.00
#
_symmetry.space_group_name_H-M   'P 1'
#
loop_
_entity.id
_entity.type
_entity.pdbx_description
1 polymer ?
#
loop_
_entity_poly.entity_id
_entity_poly.type
_entity_poly.pdbx_seq_one_letter_code
_entity_poly.pdbx_strand_id
1 'polypeptide(L)'
;MSLHRAILDAMKSFAVDAPRELKGKLIDIEELDGKLCKKSGKACVDHCKTKDEQKCENQIQRPIHIIGDVAQLFKPTNLQDLIQLLAQQKTENYRLVFGNTSFGLYQKFGPWNFSVLIDIRGVKELYTIQWTVFADSNGTQAQYSLVDFLSLDLKGKVITSVTLPKFTFTGVRAQTYKPSHCLQTHAVQTEAFLLNKQLGDPTILKNALSLLSSELVPESRPSWSSATYRKSLALSIIYKFVLNVCQSKVSQRYTSGATGLVRTPIVGTQDYGTDPSEYPVSKPMPKITAPYLASGKVGFLDDLPPVPGQLFASPVLSTVGNADIDSMDPSIALTLPEVKAFIKASDIPKGGTNDWRPQGIPFVRGHQEHRAYSICWTTPWHYCGSNILQNRMAPVKASMVNPTWEQLVQQCYEKGIDLTASFMTYPTDKYASRYNYYSVACVEAELDVLNGQYQLRLMDMLYDAGISMNPELDIGQAEGGFIMGMGYFLLEGMKFDPTIGKALHDGTWDYKIPLAKDLPMNYNFKFIRNAPNPLGVLRSKAVGEPPLTMGAAALLAIKHAVEAA
;
A
#
# COMPACT_ATOMS: atom_id res chain seq x y z
N MET A 1 1.58 12.44 -0.83
CA MET A 1 0.42 13.34 -1.03
C MET A 1 -0.09 13.42 -2.47
N SER A 2 0.70 13.19 -3.54
CA SER A 2 0.10 12.87 -4.86
C SER A 2 -0.83 11.63 -4.78
N LEU A 3 -0.51 10.71 -3.86
CA LEU A 3 -1.34 9.54 -3.54
C LEU A 3 -2.69 9.92 -2.90
N HIS A 4 -2.74 10.88 -1.97
CA HIS A 4 -3.99 11.24 -1.27
C HIS A 4 -4.97 11.97 -2.21
N ARG A 5 -4.44 12.79 -3.12
CA ARG A 5 -5.27 13.45 -4.13
C ARG A 5 -5.80 12.49 -5.19
N ALA A 6 -4.98 11.53 -5.63
CA ALA A 6 -5.46 10.47 -6.52
C ALA A 6 -6.54 9.60 -5.84
N ILE A 7 -6.41 9.34 -4.53
CA ILE A 7 -7.43 8.63 -3.75
C ILE A 7 -8.70 9.49 -3.63
N LEU A 8 -8.60 10.76 -3.24
CA LEU A 8 -9.78 11.64 -3.11
C LEU A 8 -10.47 11.88 -4.46
N ASP A 9 -9.71 12.08 -5.53
CA ASP A 9 -10.25 12.24 -6.89
C ASP A 9 -10.87 10.92 -7.39
N ALA A 10 -10.29 9.76 -7.07
CA ALA A 10 -10.89 8.45 -7.32
C ALA A 10 -12.19 8.28 -6.53
N MET A 11 -12.20 8.59 -5.23
CA MET A 11 -13.40 8.54 -4.38
C MET A 11 -14.50 9.48 -4.89
N LYS A 12 -14.14 10.70 -5.32
CA LYS A 12 -15.04 11.66 -5.98
C LYS A 12 -15.60 11.10 -7.30
N SER A 13 -14.81 10.33 -8.06
CA SER A 13 -15.26 9.69 -9.30
C SER A 13 -16.26 8.56 -9.07
N PHE A 14 -16.23 7.89 -7.91
CA PHE A 14 -17.22 6.89 -7.52
C PHE A 14 -18.51 7.52 -6.95
N ALA A 15 -18.45 8.75 -6.44
CA ALA A 15 -19.57 9.47 -5.82
C ALA A 15 -20.45 10.25 -6.83
N VAL A 16 -20.69 9.70 -8.03
CA VAL A 16 -21.48 10.37 -9.08
C VAL A 16 -22.94 10.61 -8.70
N ASP A 17 -23.47 9.75 -7.83
CA ASP A 17 -24.84 9.69 -7.31
C ASP A 17 -25.02 10.42 -5.97
N ALA A 18 -23.98 11.05 -5.44
CA ALA A 18 -24.06 11.80 -4.18
C ALA A 18 -25.14 12.91 -4.24
N PRO A 19 -25.94 13.08 -3.17
CA PRO A 19 -26.94 14.14 -3.05
C PRO A 19 -26.35 15.50 -3.42
N ARG A 20 -27.11 16.32 -4.16
CA ARG A 20 -26.68 17.65 -4.63
C ARG A 20 -26.19 18.55 -3.49
N GLU A 21 -26.68 18.33 -2.28
CA GLU A 21 -26.31 19.06 -1.07
C GLU A 21 -24.88 18.81 -0.58
N LEU A 22 -24.30 17.64 -0.92
CA LEU A 22 -22.92 17.26 -0.60
C LEU A 22 -21.94 17.63 -1.71
N LYS A 23 -22.42 17.82 -2.95
CA LYS A 23 -21.61 18.32 -4.07
C LYS A 23 -21.24 19.79 -3.82
N GLY A 24 -20.00 20.01 -3.37
CA GLY A 24 -19.39 21.34 -3.19
C GLY A 24 -19.30 21.86 -1.75
N LYS A 25 -19.79 21.13 -0.73
CA LYS A 25 -19.63 21.51 0.69
C LYS A 25 -18.37 20.95 1.36
N LEU A 26 -17.81 19.87 0.81
CA LEU A 26 -16.50 19.34 1.25
C LEU A 26 -15.40 20.20 0.62
N ILE A 27 -15.09 21.32 1.26
CA ILE A 27 -13.91 22.12 0.96
C ILE A 27 -12.73 21.42 1.63
N ASP A 28 -11.81 20.92 0.82
CA ASP A 28 -10.53 20.38 1.32
C ASP A 28 -9.75 21.51 2.02
N ILE A 29 -9.03 21.20 3.10
CA ILE A 29 -8.14 22.17 3.75
C ILE A 29 -7.08 22.71 2.76
N GLU A 30 -6.74 21.93 1.73
CA GLU A 30 -5.88 22.35 0.62
C GLU A 30 -6.58 23.26 -0.41
N GLU A 31 -7.92 23.36 -0.38
CA GLU A 31 -8.74 24.19 -1.27
C GLU A 31 -9.15 25.53 -0.63
N LEU A 32 -8.76 25.78 0.63
CA LEU A 32 -9.04 27.03 1.36
C LEU A 32 -8.54 28.30 0.65
N ASP A 33 -7.48 28.19 -0.17
CA ASP A 33 -6.86 29.34 -0.87
C ASP A 33 -7.41 29.54 -2.31
N GLY A 34 -8.41 28.75 -2.72
CA GLY A 34 -8.96 28.73 -4.09
C GLY A 34 -8.04 27.98 -5.08
N LYS A 35 -8.61 27.10 -5.91
CA LYS A 35 -7.83 26.33 -6.89
C LYS A 35 -7.17 27.27 -7.91
N LEU A 36 -5.85 27.23 -8.07
CA LEU A 36 -5.19 27.89 -9.21
C LEU A 36 -5.29 27.01 -10.46
N CYS A 37 -5.66 27.59 -11.60
CA CYS A 37 -5.74 26.90 -12.88
C CYS A 37 -4.33 26.48 -13.33
N LYS A 38 -4.14 25.17 -13.59
CA LYS A 38 -2.86 24.58 -14.05
C LYS A 38 -2.34 25.14 -15.39
N LYS A 39 -3.19 25.85 -16.15
CA LYS A 39 -2.81 26.49 -17.43
C LYS A 39 -2.57 28.00 -17.31
N SER A 40 -3.26 28.69 -16.41
CA SER A 40 -3.27 30.16 -16.36
C SER A 40 -2.79 30.78 -15.05
N GLY A 41 -2.59 29.98 -13.98
CA GLY A 41 -2.14 30.49 -12.68
C GLY A 41 -3.14 31.43 -11.97
N LYS A 42 -4.41 31.46 -12.41
CA LYS A 42 -5.49 32.27 -11.81
C LYS A 42 -6.46 31.41 -10.98
N ALA A 43 -7.17 32.01 -10.02
CA ALA A 43 -8.19 31.34 -9.23
C ALA A 43 -9.31 30.76 -10.12
N CYS A 44 -9.67 29.51 -9.88
CA CYS A 44 -10.57 28.68 -10.67
C CYS A 44 -11.85 28.44 -9.88
N VAL A 45 -12.95 29.03 -10.33
CA VAL A 45 -14.31 28.65 -9.94
C VAL A 45 -14.69 27.46 -10.81
N ASP A 46 -15.18 26.37 -10.21
CA ASP A 46 -15.22 24.98 -10.71
C ASP A 46 -15.93 24.70 -12.07
N HIS A 47 -16.21 25.70 -12.91
CA HIS A 47 -16.82 25.55 -14.23
C HIS A 47 -16.19 26.44 -15.30
N CYS A 48 -15.34 25.87 -16.17
CA CYS A 48 -15.08 26.42 -17.51
C CYS A 48 -16.06 25.76 -18.49
N LYS A 49 -17.12 26.46 -18.89
CA LYS A 49 -18.10 25.93 -19.87
C LYS A 49 -17.72 26.22 -21.33
N THR A 50 -16.80 27.15 -21.60
CA THR A 50 -16.36 27.51 -22.96
C THR A 50 -14.89 27.97 -22.95
N LYS A 51 -14.23 27.90 -24.11
CA LYS A 51 -12.78 28.17 -24.28
C LYS A 51 -12.38 29.64 -24.09
N ASP A 52 -13.31 30.59 -23.96
CA ASP A 52 -13.04 32.02 -24.14
C ASP A 52 -13.65 32.99 -23.11
N GLU A 53 -13.88 32.61 -21.86
CA GLU A 53 -14.35 33.58 -20.85
C GLU A 53 -13.25 34.03 -19.86
N GLN A 54 -12.72 35.22 -20.15
CA GLN A 54 -12.06 36.10 -19.19
C GLN A 54 -13.09 36.74 -18.27
N LYS A 55 -13.34 36.16 -17.09
CA LYS A 55 -13.85 36.91 -15.91
C LYS A 55 -13.59 36.09 -14.65
N CYS A 56 -12.48 36.38 -13.98
CA CYS A 56 -12.21 35.96 -12.61
C CYS A 56 -11.70 37.19 -11.86
N GLU A 57 -12.53 37.73 -10.97
CA GLU A 57 -12.17 38.87 -10.12
C GLU A 57 -11.12 38.45 -9.07
N ASN A 58 -10.20 39.38 -8.79
CA ASN A 58 -9.09 39.20 -7.87
C ASN A 58 -9.57 39.22 -6.42
N GLN A 59 -9.71 38.06 -5.78
CA GLN A 59 -9.46 38.02 -4.34
C GLN A 59 -7.94 38.17 -4.12
N ILE A 60 -7.55 39.22 -3.41
CA ILE A 60 -6.17 39.46 -3.00
C ILE A 60 -5.79 38.32 -2.06
N GLN A 61 -5.06 37.32 -2.56
CA GLN A 61 -4.34 36.38 -1.71
C GLN A 61 -3.30 37.20 -0.94
N ARG A 62 -3.53 37.36 0.36
CA ARG A 62 -2.57 37.98 1.28
C ARG A 62 -1.62 36.90 1.79
N PRO A 63 -0.36 37.23 2.06
CA PRO A 63 0.53 36.30 2.73
C PRO A 63 -0.10 35.89 4.07
N ILE A 64 -0.21 34.58 4.28
CA ILE A 64 -0.77 34.00 5.51
C ILE A 64 0.37 33.63 6.43
N HIS A 65 0.27 34.03 7.70
CA HIS A 65 1.17 33.60 8.77
C HIS A 65 0.33 32.96 9.86
N ILE A 66 0.55 31.66 10.07
CA ILE A 66 -0.09 30.88 11.11
C ILE A 66 0.98 30.53 12.15
N ILE A 67 0.70 30.83 13.41
CA ILE A 67 1.56 30.48 14.53
C ILE A 67 0.92 29.27 15.21
N GLY A 68 1.58 28.12 15.12
CA GLY A 68 1.25 26.94 15.90
C GLY A 68 2.13 26.83 17.15
N ASP A 69 1.82 25.87 18.01
CA ASP A 69 2.53 25.69 19.29
C ASP A 69 4.01 25.31 19.13
N VAL A 70 4.35 24.61 18.02
CA VAL A 70 5.70 24.08 17.76
C VAL A 70 6.36 24.72 16.53
N ALA A 71 5.58 25.16 15.55
CA ALA A 71 6.10 25.68 14.29
C ALA A 71 5.24 26.81 13.74
N GLN A 72 5.87 27.72 13.00
CA GLN A 72 5.21 28.79 12.26
C GLN A 72 5.06 28.41 10.79
N LEU A 73 3.90 28.66 10.20
CA LEU A 73 3.62 28.42 8.79
C LEU A 73 3.43 29.74 8.05
N PHE A 74 4.23 29.98 7.02
CA PHE A 74 4.11 31.10 6.10
C PHE A 74 3.59 30.63 4.75
N LYS A 75 2.68 31.39 4.13
CA LYS A 75 2.21 31.16 2.75
C LYS A 75 2.46 32.41 1.89
N PRO A 76 3.62 32.53 1.23
CA PRO A 76 3.85 33.61 0.25
C PRO A 76 2.94 33.47 -0.98
N THR A 77 2.60 34.60 -1.60
CA THR A 77 1.65 34.64 -2.74
C THR A 77 2.31 35.02 -4.06
N ASN A 78 3.57 35.45 -4.01
CA ASN A 78 4.38 35.79 -5.17
C ASN A 78 5.87 35.49 -4.90
N LEU A 79 6.70 35.54 -5.93
CA LEU A 79 8.11 35.17 -5.84
C LEU A 79 8.91 36.17 -4.98
N GLN A 80 8.54 37.44 -4.99
CA GLN A 80 9.20 38.48 -4.21
C GLN A 80 9.02 38.25 -2.70
N ASP A 81 7.80 37.94 -2.26
CA ASP A 81 7.48 37.58 -0.88
C ASP A 81 8.27 36.34 -0.45
N LEU A 82 8.33 35.32 -1.30
CA LEU A 82 9.09 34.11 -1.03
C LEU A 82 10.59 34.42 -0.85
N ILE A 83 11.18 35.20 -1.75
CA ILE A 83 12.60 35.58 -1.67
C ILE A 83 12.88 36.39 -0.40
N GLN A 84 11.98 37.31 -0.02
CA GLN A 84 12.10 38.08 1.21
C GLN A 84 12.04 37.18 2.45
N LEU A 85 11.09 36.24 2.51
CA LEU A 85 11.00 35.26 3.59
C LEU A 85 12.26 34.39 3.67
N LEU A 86 12.77 33.90 2.53
CA LEU A 86 14.02 33.13 2.48
C LEU A 86 15.22 33.94 2.98
N ALA A 87 15.24 35.26 2.73
CA ALA A 87 16.29 36.15 3.20
C ALA A 87 16.20 36.41 4.71
N GLN A 88 14.99 36.54 5.26
CA GLN A 88 14.73 36.73 6.69
C GLN A 88 15.07 35.47 7.51
N GLN A 89 14.82 34.29 6.96
CA GLN A 89 14.95 33.01 7.67
C GLN A 89 16.32 32.35 7.51
N LYS A 90 17.38 33.08 7.12
CA LYS A 90 18.72 32.48 6.83
C LYS A 90 19.35 31.73 8.01
N THR A 91 18.98 32.05 9.25
CA THR A 91 19.51 31.46 10.48
C THR A 91 18.63 30.38 11.07
N GLU A 92 17.32 30.41 10.78
CA GLU A 92 16.33 29.45 11.31
C GLU A 92 16.32 28.16 10.49
N ASN A 93 15.92 27.05 11.13
CA ASN A 93 15.72 25.78 10.45
C ASN A 93 14.33 25.78 9.77
N TYR A 94 14.25 26.42 8.60
CA TYR A 94 13.01 26.51 7.82
C TYR A 94 12.92 25.46 6.71
N ARG A 95 11.70 25.19 6.26
CA ARG A 95 11.43 24.23 5.18
C ARG A 95 10.43 24.73 4.16
N LEU A 96 10.76 24.57 2.87
CA LEU A 96 9.80 24.74 1.78
C LEU A 96 8.85 23.54 1.70
N VAL A 97 7.55 23.81 1.70
CA VAL A 97 6.47 22.82 1.62
C VAL A 97 5.69 23.05 0.33
N PHE A 98 5.53 21.98 -0.46
CA PHE A 98 4.65 21.96 -1.61
C PHE A 98 3.66 20.81 -1.48
N GLY A 99 3.99 19.63 -2.01
CA GLY A 99 3.17 18.43 -1.90
C GLY A 99 3.46 17.59 -0.66
N ASN A 100 4.49 17.90 0.14
CA ASN A 100 4.88 17.16 1.36
C ASN A 100 4.92 15.61 1.22
N THR A 101 5.18 15.09 0.01
CA THR A 101 5.13 13.66 -0.33
C THR A 101 6.42 12.91 -0.07
N SER A 102 7.49 13.63 0.28
CA SER A 102 8.79 13.07 0.63
C SER A 102 8.97 13.10 2.14
N PHE A 103 8.74 14.25 2.76
CA PHE A 103 9.18 14.51 4.13
C PHE A 103 8.16 14.14 5.20
N GLY A 104 6.85 14.37 4.94
CA GLY A 104 5.78 13.88 5.83
C GLY A 104 5.72 12.35 5.97
N LEU A 105 6.50 11.61 5.17
CA LEU A 105 6.60 10.15 5.24
C LEU A 105 7.71 9.67 6.19
N TYR A 106 8.78 10.44 6.38
CA TYR A 106 9.92 10.01 7.18
C TYR A 106 9.89 10.71 8.53
N GLN A 107 9.78 9.93 9.61
CA GLN A 107 9.75 10.47 10.98
C GLN A 107 10.95 11.40 11.28
N LYS A 108 12.13 11.11 10.74
CA LYS A 108 13.35 11.92 10.90
C LYS A 108 13.31 13.27 10.20
N PHE A 109 12.41 13.47 9.24
CA PHE A 109 12.28 14.69 8.44
C PHE A 109 10.89 15.33 8.59
N GLY A 110 10.15 14.94 9.63
CA GLY A 110 8.82 15.44 9.93
C GLY A 110 8.82 16.94 10.26
N PRO A 111 7.64 17.58 10.21
CA PRO A 111 7.49 19.01 10.44
C PRO A 111 7.94 19.46 11.84
N TRP A 112 7.91 18.57 12.85
CA TRP A 112 8.37 18.85 14.22
C TRP A 112 9.87 19.14 14.34
N ASN A 113 10.68 18.88 13.30
CA ASN A 113 12.11 19.22 13.29
C ASN A 113 12.38 20.63 12.74
N PHE A 114 11.35 21.39 12.34
CA PHE A 114 11.47 22.70 11.72
C PHE A 114 10.64 23.72 12.50
N SER A 115 11.27 24.82 12.91
CA SER A 115 10.58 25.94 13.57
C SER A 115 9.70 26.73 12.58
N VAL A 116 10.03 26.66 11.29
CA VAL A 116 9.39 27.43 10.23
C VAL A 116 9.08 26.57 9.01
N LEU A 117 7.84 26.64 8.54
CA LEU A 117 7.35 26.02 7.31
C LEU A 117 6.92 27.11 6.32
N ILE A 118 7.31 27.00 5.06
CA ILE A 118 6.97 27.95 4.00
C ILE A 118 6.23 27.20 2.89
N ASP A 119 4.92 27.37 2.80
CA ASP A 119 4.08 26.78 1.77
C ASP A 119 4.16 27.59 0.47
N ILE A 120 4.85 27.03 -0.52
CA ILE A 120 5.11 27.71 -1.80
C ILE A 120 4.01 27.49 -2.84
N ARG A 121 2.90 26.82 -2.49
CA ARG A 121 1.80 26.55 -3.44
C ARG A 121 1.10 27.82 -3.92
N GLY A 122 1.12 28.89 -3.15
CA GLY A 122 0.54 30.18 -3.52
C GLY A 122 1.37 30.99 -4.52
N VAL A 123 2.64 30.62 -4.75
CA VAL A 123 3.57 31.39 -5.60
C VAL A 123 3.32 31.08 -7.07
N LYS A 124 2.61 31.98 -7.74
CA LYS A 124 2.12 31.79 -9.12
C LYS A 124 3.23 31.57 -10.14
N GLU A 125 4.36 32.24 -9.94
CA GLU A 125 5.53 32.20 -10.83
C GLU A 125 6.13 30.80 -10.95
N LEU A 126 5.99 29.96 -9.91
CA LEU A 126 6.48 28.58 -9.89
C LEU A 126 5.65 27.61 -10.75
N TYR A 127 4.47 28.02 -11.22
CA TYR A 127 3.61 27.20 -12.09
C TYR A 127 3.78 27.51 -13.57
N THR A 128 4.68 28.43 -13.92
CA THR A 128 4.85 28.88 -15.30
C THR A 128 5.54 27.79 -16.14
N ILE A 129 4.86 27.31 -17.19
CA ILE A 129 5.47 26.44 -18.21
C ILE A 129 5.91 27.34 -19.36
N GLN A 130 7.17 27.79 -19.34
CA GLN A 130 7.75 28.55 -20.45
C GLN A 130 8.50 27.63 -21.41
N TRP A 131 8.16 27.73 -22.70
CA TRP A 131 9.00 27.28 -23.80
C TRP A 131 9.74 28.54 -24.28
N THR A 132 11.04 28.64 -24.00
CA THR A 132 11.78 29.92 -24.02
C THR A 132 11.72 30.69 -25.36
N VAL A 133 11.51 32.01 -25.26
CA VAL A 133 12.23 33.04 -26.02
C VAL A 133 12.83 33.99 -24.97
N PHE A 134 14.12 34.28 -25.09
CA PHE A 134 14.91 35.03 -24.10
C PHE A 134 14.84 36.55 -24.33
N ALA A 135 14.77 37.31 -23.24
CA ALA A 135 15.23 38.70 -23.17
C ALA A 135 15.61 39.04 -21.71
N ASP A 136 16.75 39.74 -21.54
CA ASP A 136 17.17 40.39 -20.30
C ASP A 136 16.33 41.67 -20.06
N SER A 137 16.32 42.36 -18.91
CA SER A 137 17.39 42.63 -17.93
C SER A 137 16.84 42.90 -16.51
N ASN A 138 17.64 42.52 -15.50
CA ASN A 138 17.60 42.93 -14.07
C ASN A 138 16.86 42.07 -13.03
N GLY A 139 17.03 40.75 -13.04
CA GLY A 139 16.79 39.89 -11.86
C GLY A 139 17.57 38.57 -11.96
N THR A 140 18.74 38.48 -11.30
CA THR A 140 19.78 37.48 -11.60
C THR A 140 19.31 36.03 -11.41
N GLN A 141 18.94 35.37 -12.50
CA GLN A 141 18.71 33.93 -12.56
C GLN A 141 20.02 33.25 -12.97
N ALA A 142 20.58 32.42 -12.09
CA ALA A 142 21.73 31.59 -12.43
C ALA A 142 21.24 30.26 -13.02
N GLN A 143 21.70 29.92 -14.22
CA GLN A 143 21.44 28.63 -14.85
C GLN A 143 22.58 27.67 -14.50
N TYR A 144 22.21 26.46 -14.09
CA TYR A 144 23.15 25.38 -13.77
C TYR A 144 22.83 24.19 -14.65
N SER A 145 23.86 23.45 -15.08
CA SER A 145 23.63 22.10 -15.62
C SER A 145 23.07 21.21 -14.50
N LEU A 146 22.42 20.09 -14.84
CA LEU A 146 21.93 19.16 -13.81
C LEU A 146 23.06 18.67 -12.90
N VAL A 147 24.26 18.47 -13.45
CA VAL A 147 25.44 17.99 -12.71
C VAL A 147 25.92 19.06 -11.72
N ASP A 148 26.00 20.32 -12.16
CA ASP A 148 26.39 21.43 -11.28
C ASP A 148 25.31 21.70 -10.22
N PHE A 149 24.04 21.57 -10.59
CA PHE A 149 22.91 21.73 -9.70
C PHE A 149 22.94 20.72 -8.54
N LEU A 150 23.30 19.45 -8.80
CA LEU A 150 23.38 18.43 -7.75
C LEU A 150 24.45 18.73 -6.68
N SER A 151 25.42 19.59 -7.00
CA SER A 151 26.51 20.01 -6.10
C SER A 151 26.26 21.38 -5.46
N LEU A 152 25.12 22.01 -5.75
CA LEU A 152 24.83 23.37 -5.32
C LEU A 152 24.25 23.41 -3.89
N ASP A 153 24.75 24.32 -3.06
CA ASP A 153 24.09 24.65 -1.79
C ASP A 153 22.80 25.43 -2.06
N LEU A 154 21.65 24.78 -1.80
CA LEU A 154 20.32 25.35 -1.99
C LEU A 154 19.85 26.22 -0.81
N LYS A 155 20.66 26.44 0.24
CA LYS A 155 20.26 27.32 1.35
C LYS A 155 19.97 28.73 0.84
N GLY A 156 18.76 29.23 1.15
CA GLY A 156 18.27 30.54 0.69
C GLY A 156 17.94 30.63 -0.79
N LYS A 157 17.89 29.50 -1.52
CA LYS A 157 17.60 29.44 -2.95
C LYS A 157 16.33 28.66 -3.20
N VAL A 158 15.65 28.96 -4.30
CA VAL A 158 14.46 28.23 -4.76
C VAL A 158 14.62 27.86 -6.23
N ILE A 159 14.21 26.65 -6.60
CA ILE A 159 14.16 26.21 -7.99
C ILE A 159 12.92 26.84 -8.62
N THR A 160 13.11 27.74 -9.57
CA THR A 160 12.00 28.44 -10.24
C THR A 160 11.49 27.70 -11.46
N SER A 161 12.37 27.04 -12.21
CA SER A 161 12.02 26.26 -13.40
C SER A 161 13.09 25.20 -13.70
N VAL A 162 12.72 24.20 -14.49
CA VAL A 162 13.64 23.20 -15.06
C VAL A 162 13.41 23.15 -16.56
N THR A 163 14.45 23.43 -17.34
CA THR A 163 14.39 23.35 -18.80
C THR A 163 14.72 21.94 -19.25
N LEU A 164 13.77 21.28 -19.91
CA LEU A 164 14.01 19.99 -20.57
C LEU A 164 14.44 20.23 -22.02
N PRO A 165 15.54 19.60 -22.49
CA PRO A 165 16.00 19.80 -23.86
C PRO A 165 15.00 19.22 -24.87
N LYS A 166 14.76 19.95 -25.97
CA LYS A 166 14.04 19.43 -27.13
C LYS A 166 15.04 18.86 -28.12
N PHE A 167 15.00 17.55 -28.34
CA PHE A 167 15.84 16.91 -29.35
C PHE A 167 15.24 17.13 -30.74
N THR A 168 15.93 17.87 -31.61
CA THR A 168 15.47 18.25 -32.96
C THR A 168 16.14 17.47 -34.09
N PHE A 169 17.12 16.61 -33.78
CA PHE A 169 17.87 15.83 -34.77
C PHE A 169 17.42 14.37 -34.82
N THR A 170 17.42 13.79 -36.00
CA THR A 170 17.28 12.35 -36.21
C THR A 170 18.54 11.64 -35.71
N GLY A 171 18.40 10.58 -34.91
CA GLY A 171 19.53 9.75 -34.45
C GLY A 171 19.80 9.78 -32.93
N VAL A 172 19.15 10.66 -32.16
CA VAL A 172 19.21 10.59 -30.69
C VAL A 172 18.13 9.63 -30.18
N ARG A 173 18.55 8.60 -29.43
CA ARG A 173 17.64 7.70 -28.71
C ARG A 173 17.93 7.80 -27.21
N ALA A 174 16.91 8.09 -26.42
CA ALA A 174 16.97 8.12 -24.97
C ALA A 174 15.96 7.13 -24.40
N GLN A 175 16.38 6.34 -23.41
CA GLN A 175 15.53 5.41 -22.68
C GLN A 175 15.80 5.51 -21.19
N THR A 176 14.75 5.39 -20.41
CA THR A 176 14.83 5.39 -18.96
C THR A 176 14.42 4.04 -18.42
N TYR A 177 15.19 3.54 -17.47
CA TYR A 177 14.93 2.29 -16.77
C TYR A 177 14.86 2.62 -15.29
N LYS A 178 13.84 2.13 -14.59
CA LYS A 178 13.62 2.44 -13.18
C LYS A 178 13.70 1.16 -12.33
N PRO A 179 14.85 0.86 -11.72
CA PRO A 179 14.91 -0.08 -10.61
C PRO A 179 14.31 0.53 -9.34
N SER A 180 14.02 -0.29 -8.33
CA SER A 180 13.44 0.12 -7.05
C SER A 180 14.31 1.11 -6.25
N HIS A 181 15.63 1.10 -6.45
CA HIS A 181 16.58 1.96 -5.75
C HIS A 181 17.49 2.72 -6.72
N CYS A 182 17.70 4.02 -6.46
CA CYS A 182 18.52 4.88 -7.33
C CYS A 182 20.02 4.58 -7.19
N LEU A 183 20.70 4.57 -8.33
CA LEU A 183 22.14 4.82 -8.44
C LEU A 183 22.28 6.24 -9.00
N GLN A 184 22.85 7.16 -8.23
CA GLN A 184 23.17 8.52 -8.69
C GLN A 184 24.66 8.58 -9.07
N THR A 185 25.03 7.87 -10.13
CA THR A 185 26.42 7.81 -10.63
C THR A 185 26.45 7.92 -12.14
N HIS A 186 27.32 8.77 -12.67
CA HIS A 186 27.56 8.91 -14.10
C HIS A 186 28.76 8.07 -14.53
N ALA A 187 28.61 7.20 -15.53
CA ALA A 187 29.66 6.31 -16.02
C ALA A 187 30.53 6.99 -17.09
N VAL A 188 31.31 7.99 -16.66
CA VAL A 188 32.13 8.87 -17.51
C VAL A 188 33.17 8.10 -18.32
N GLN A 189 33.82 7.10 -17.73
CA GLN A 189 34.87 6.34 -18.42
C GLN A 189 34.27 5.46 -19.53
N THR A 190 33.15 4.81 -19.21
CA THR A 190 32.39 4.01 -20.17
C THR A 190 31.84 4.88 -21.31
N GLU A 191 31.29 6.05 -20.99
CA GLU A 191 30.83 7.03 -21.99
C GLU A 191 31.97 7.44 -22.93
N ALA A 192 33.12 7.85 -22.40
CA ALA A 192 34.28 8.25 -23.18
C ALA A 192 34.79 7.12 -24.09
N PHE A 193 34.76 5.87 -23.62
CA PHE A 193 35.14 4.70 -24.43
C PHE A 193 34.21 4.48 -25.63
N LEU A 194 32.91 4.81 -25.51
CA LEU A 194 31.91 4.57 -26.55
C LEU A 194 31.89 5.65 -27.64
N LEU A 195 32.54 6.79 -27.42
CA LEU A 195 32.65 7.86 -28.40
C LEU A 195 33.24 7.33 -29.71
N ASN A 196 32.57 7.65 -30.82
CA ASN A 196 32.94 7.24 -32.19
C ASN A 196 32.99 5.72 -32.43
N LYS A 197 32.32 4.90 -31.61
CA LYS A 197 32.26 3.44 -31.81
C LYS A 197 30.86 2.97 -32.23
N GLN A 198 30.80 1.82 -32.90
CA GLN A 198 29.53 1.19 -33.25
C GLN A 198 29.02 0.31 -32.12
N LEU A 199 27.88 0.70 -31.52
CA LEU A 199 27.24 -0.05 -30.43
C LEU A 199 26.81 -1.47 -30.81
N GLY A 200 26.55 -1.72 -32.10
CA GLY A 200 26.13 -3.03 -32.60
C GLY A 200 27.26 -4.05 -32.78
N ASP A 201 28.53 -3.66 -32.58
CA ASP A 201 29.67 -4.58 -32.62
C ASP A 201 29.75 -5.36 -31.29
N PRO A 202 29.64 -6.71 -31.30
CA PRO A 202 29.70 -7.52 -30.09
C PRO A 202 30.98 -7.33 -29.26
N THR A 203 32.12 -7.07 -29.92
CA THR A 203 33.41 -6.86 -29.27
C THR A 203 33.42 -5.54 -28.51
N ILE A 204 32.92 -4.48 -29.14
CA ILE A 204 32.79 -3.16 -28.51
C ILE A 204 31.83 -3.22 -27.32
N LEU A 205 30.68 -3.87 -27.50
CA LEU A 205 29.70 -4.02 -26.42
C LEU A 205 30.28 -4.80 -25.23
N LYS A 206 30.97 -5.91 -25.47
CA LYS A 206 31.61 -6.70 -24.42
C LYS A 206 32.65 -5.88 -23.64
N ASN A 207 33.49 -5.12 -24.35
CA ASN A 207 34.49 -4.27 -23.73
C ASN A 207 33.86 -3.13 -22.93
N ALA A 208 32.79 -2.52 -23.44
CA ALA A 208 32.03 -1.48 -22.74
C ALA A 208 31.38 -2.00 -21.46
N LEU A 209 30.76 -3.19 -21.49
CA LEU A 209 30.17 -3.81 -20.31
C LEU A 209 31.24 -4.21 -19.27
N SER A 210 32.43 -4.64 -19.72
CA SER A 210 33.55 -4.93 -18.82
C SER A 210 34.05 -3.66 -18.14
N LEU A 211 34.20 -2.56 -18.89
CA LEU A 211 34.62 -1.26 -18.35
C LEU A 211 33.57 -0.70 -17.38
N LEU A 212 32.29 -0.77 -17.76
CA LEU A 212 31.18 -0.38 -16.89
C LEU A 212 31.16 -1.21 -15.61
N SER A 213 31.44 -2.51 -15.70
CA SER A 213 31.56 -3.37 -14.53
C SER A 213 32.70 -2.90 -13.61
N SER A 214 33.86 -2.50 -14.12
CA SER A 214 34.92 -1.94 -13.27
C SER A 214 34.59 -0.56 -12.69
N GLU A 215 33.83 0.26 -13.43
CA GLU A 215 33.46 1.62 -13.03
C GLU A 215 32.33 1.65 -11.98
N LEU A 216 31.41 0.68 -12.03
CA LEU A 216 30.29 0.60 -11.09
C LEU A 216 30.70 0.03 -9.73
N VAL A 217 30.63 0.87 -8.71
CA VAL A 217 30.83 0.53 -7.29
C VAL A 217 29.55 0.79 -6.49
N PRO A 218 28.56 -0.12 -6.54
CA PRO A 218 27.31 0.06 -5.81
C PRO A 218 27.48 -0.11 -4.30
N GLU A 219 27.01 0.88 -3.52
CA GLU A 219 27.06 0.88 -2.05
C GLU A 219 26.28 -0.29 -1.44
N SER A 220 26.87 -1.09 -0.56
CA SER A 220 26.15 -2.19 0.11
C SER A 220 25.38 -1.70 1.33
N ARG A 221 24.07 -1.96 1.39
CA ARG A 221 23.22 -1.66 2.55
C ARG A 221 22.34 -2.86 2.90
N PRO A 222 22.17 -3.22 4.19
CA PRO A 222 21.37 -4.39 4.60
C PRO A 222 19.90 -4.35 4.16
N SER A 223 19.31 -3.16 4.05
CA SER A 223 17.91 -2.97 3.61
C SER A 223 17.74 -2.96 2.08
N TRP A 224 18.82 -2.92 1.31
CA TRP A 224 18.76 -2.83 -0.14
C TRP A 224 18.98 -4.18 -0.81
N SER A 225 18.56 -4.30 -2.06
CA SER A 225 18.96 -5.40 -2.92
C SER A 225 20.49 -5.49 -3.03
N SER A 226 21.03 -6.70 -3.17
CA SER A 226 22.47 -6.94 -3.14
C SER A 226 23.23 -6.06 -4.15
N ALA A 227 24.44 -5.65 -3.76
CA ALA A 227 25.34 -4.89 -4.63
C ALA A 227 25.59 -5.62 -5.96
N THR A 228 25.77 -6.94 -5.90
CA THR A 228 25.94 -7.81 -7.07
C THR A 228 24.74 -7.77 -8.01
N TYR A 229 23.52 -7.86 -7.48
CA TYR A 229 22.30 -7.76 -8.30
C TYR A 229 22.19 -6.39 -8.98
N ARG A 230 22.37 -5.30 -8.24
CA ARG A 230 22.29 -3.93 -8.82
C ARG A 230 23.34 -3.68 -9.89
N LYS A 231 24.55 -4.21 -9.71
CA LYS A 231 25.62 -4.17 -10.71
C LYS A 231 25.21 -4.93 -11.97
N SER A 232 24.76 -6.18 -11.82
CA SER A 232 24.28 -7.01 -12.93
C SER A 232 23.12 -6.36 -13.69
N LEU A 233 22.19 -5.75 -12.94
CA LEU A 233 21.05 -5.05 -13.50
C LEU A 233 21.47 -3.83 -14.33
N ALA A 234 22.44 -3.04 -13.86
CA ALA A 234 22.96 -1.90 -14.61
C ALA A 234 23.61 -2.34 -15.95
N LEU A 235 24.39 -3.42 -15.94
CA LEU A 235 24.96 -4.01 -17.16
C LEU A 235 23.86 -4.47 -18.12
N SER A 236 22.86 -5.17 -17.58
CA SER A 236 21.75 -5.71 -18.36
C SER A 236 20.88 -4.60 -18.97
N ILE A 237 20.68 -3.48 -18.27
CA ILE A 237 19.97 -2.31 -18.81
C ILE A 237 20.68 -1.74 -20.05
N ILE A 238 22.01 -1.62 -20.02
CA ILE A 238 22.78 -1.18 -21.20
C ILE A 238 22.65 -2.19 -22.34
N TYR A 239 22.71 -3.50 -22.02
CA TYR A 239 22.48 -4.54 -23.01
C TYR A 239 21.09 -4.44 -23.67
N LYS A 240 20.03 -4.25 -22.87
CA LYS A 240 18.65 -4.03 -23.38
C LYS A 240 18.55 -2.78 -24.26
N PHE A 241 19.19 -1.69 -23.86
CA PHE A 241 19.26 -0.48 -24.66
C PHE A 241 19.90 -0.75 -26.03
N VAL A 242 21.03 -1.46 -26.08
CA VAL A 242 21.70 -1.79 -27.35
C VAL A 242 20.85 -2.69 -28.23
N LEU A 243 20.19 -3.71 -27.66
CA LEU A 243 19.24 -4.55 -28.41
C LEU A 243 18.11 -3.71 -29.01
N ASN A 244 17.60 -2.74 -28.27
CA ASN A 244 16.55 -1.85 -28.74
C ASN A 244 17.02 -0.87 -29.84
N VAL A 245 18.23 -0.32 -29.70
CA VAL A 245 18.82 0.55 -30.72
C VAL A 245 19.07 -0.21 -32.01
N CYS A 246 19.58 -1.44 -31.91
CA CYS A 246 20.04 -2.25 -33.03
C CYS A 246 19.02 -3.24 -33.58
N GLN A 247 17.71 -3.12 -33.25
CA GLN A 247 16.64 -4.09 -33.56
C GLN A 247 16.75 -4.79 -34.93
N SER A 248 17.06 -4.07 -36.00
CA SER A 248 17.17 -4.63 -37.37
C SER A 248 18.34 -5.59 -37.59
N LYS A 249 19.37 -5.53 -36.74
CA LYS A 249 20.59 -6.37 -36.79
C LYS A 249 20.60 -7.45 -35.70
N VAL A 250 19.62 -7.45 -34.80
CA VAL A 250 19.55 -8.40 -33.68
C VAL A 250 18.96 -9.71 -34.18
N SER A 251 19.59 -10.84 -33.86
CA SER A 251 19.06 -12.16 -34.21
C SER A 251 17.76 -12.44 -33.46
N GLN A 252 16.85 -13.20 -34.06
CA GLN A 252 15.51 -13.51 -33.52
C GLN A 252 15.51 -13.96 -32.04
N ARG A 253 16.52 -14.72 -31.62
CA ARG A 253 16.67 -15.21 -30.23
C ARG A 253 16.73 -14.09 -29.17
N TYR A 254 17.28 -12.93 -29.51
CA TYR A 254 17.51 -11.83 -28.56
C TYR A 254 16.48 -10.70 -28.68
N THR A 255 15.58 -10.78 -29.65
CA THR A 255 14.62 -9.70 -29.95
C THR A 255 13.71 -9.38 -28.76
N SER A 256 13.29 -10.39 -27.99
CA SER A 256 12.45 -10.19 -26.78
C SER A 256 13.16 -9.38 -25.69
N GLY A 257 14.49 -9.43 -25.61
CA GLY A 257 15.27 -8.67 -24.64
C GLY A 257 15.32 -7.16 -24.92
N ALA A 258 14.93 -6.72 -26.12
CA ALA A 258 14.90 -5.30 -26.50
C ALA A 258 13.73 -4.53 -25.88
N THR A 259 12.69 -5.23 -25.41
CA THR A 259 11.45 -4.66 -24.90
C THR A 259 11.18 -5.11 -23.47
N GLY A 260 10.39 -4.33 -22.73
CA GLY A 260 9.88 -4.76 -21.43
C GLY A 260 8.68 -5.68 -21.58
N LEU A 261 8.33 -6.36 -20.50
CA LEU A 261 7.11 -7.17 -20.41
C LEU A 261 5.88 -6.29 -20.66
N VAL A 262 5.00 -6.74 -21.55
CA VAL A 262 3.72 -6.08 -21.84
C VAL A 262 2.63 -6.80 -21.07
N ARG A 263 1.91 -6.04 -20.24
CA ARG A 263 0.84 -6.55 -19.38
C ARG A 263 -0.52 -6.18 -19.95
N THR A 264 -1.44 -7.14 -20.02
CA THR A 264 -2.84 -6.91 -20.38
C THR A 264 -3.70 -6.60 -19.14
N PRO A 265 -4.89 -6.01 -19.31
CA PRO A 265 -5.87 -5.91 -18.23
C PRO A 265 -6.15 -7.29 -17.61
N ILE A 266 -6.47 -7.29 -16.32
CA ILE A 266 -6.83 -8.53 -15.61
C ILE A 266 -8.23 -8.94 -16.03
N VAL A 267 -8.39 -10.22 -16.38
CA VAL A 267 -9.66 -10.86 -16.67
C VAL A 267 -9.74 -12.12 -15.82
N GLY A 268 -10.91 -12.41 -15.27
CA GLY A 268 -11.09 -13.60 -14.45
C GLY A 268 -12.47 -14.21 -14.60
N THR A 269 -12.58 -15.49 -14.27
CA THR A 269 -13.85 -16.22 -14.24
C THR A 269 -14.02 -16.91 -12.90
N GLN A 270 -15.24 -16.90 -12.39
CA GLN A 270 -15.62 -17.55 -11.15
C GLN A 270 -16.71 -18.58 -11.46
N ASP A 271 -16.49 -19.83 -11.11
CA ASP A 271 -17.42 -20.95 -11.34
C ASP A 271 -17.76 -21.63 -10.03
N TYR A 272 -19.00 -21.45 -9.58
CA TYR A 272 -19.52 -22.05 -8.35
C TYR A 272 -20.94 -22.57 -8.56
N GLY A 273 -21.30 -23.62 -7.82
CA GLY A 273 -22.66 -24.14 -7.77
C GLY A 273 -23.49 -23.44 -6.71
N THR A 274 -24.79 -23.30 -6.97
CA THR A 274 -25.78 -22.85 -5.98
C THR A 274 -27.06 -23.68 -6.14
N ASP A 275 -27.82 -23.84 -5.06
CA ASP A 275 -29.07 -24.61 -5.04
C ASP A 275 -30.24 -23.74 -4.58
N PRO A 276 -31.08 -23.24 -5.50
CA PRO A 276 -32.25 -22.41 -5.17
C PRO A 276 -33.23 -23.05 -4.19
N SER A 277 -33.28 -24.39 -4.09
CA SER A 277 -34.16 -25.09 -3.15
C SER A 277 -33.71 -24.95 -1.70
N GLU A 278 -32.42 -24.64 -1.47
CA GLU A 278 -31.84 -24.45 -0.14
C GLU A 278 -31.69 -22.96 0.23
N TYR A 279 -32.27 -22.03 -0.55
CA TYR A 279 -32.16 -20.60 -0.23
C TYR A 279 -32.82 -20.27 1.11
N PRO A 280 -32.16 -19.45 1.95
CA PRO A 280 -30.98 -18.62 1.66
C PRO A 280 -29.61 -19.27 1.94
N VAL A 281 -29.54 -20.54 2.37
CA VAL A 281 -28.31 -21.19 2.84
C VAL A 281 -27.25 -21.35 1.76
N SER A 282 -27.62 -21.53 0.50
CA SER A 282 -26.66 -21.67 -0.62
C SER A 282 -26.63 -20.41 -1.51
N LYS A 283 -27.38 -19.36 -1.14
CA LYS A 283 -27.57 -18.18 -1.98
C LYS A 283 -26.28 -17.34 -2.00
N PRO A 284 -25.76 -16.97 -3.18
CA PRO A 284 -24.64 -16.02 -3.26
C PRO A 284 -25.13 -14.66 -2.78
N MET A 285 -24.73 -14.28 -1.57
CA MET A 285 -25.13 -13.01 -0.95
C MET A 285 -23.90 -12.16 -0.70
N PRO A 286 -23.91 -10.88 -1.11
CA PRO A 286 -22.81 -9.99 -0.79
C PRO A 286 -22.70 -9.84 0.72
N LYS A 287 -21.49 -9.50 1.19
CA LYS A 287 -21.26 -9.21 2.61
C LYS A 287 -22.24 -8.12 3.06
N ILE A 288 -23.02 -8.39 4.11
CA ILE A 288 -24.04 -7.46 4.62
C ILE A 288 -23.43 -6.08 4.94
N THR A 289 -22.17 -6.06 5.40
CA THR A 289 -21.45 -4.82 5.72
C THR A 289 -20.81 -4.14 4.52
N ALA A 290 -20.84 -4.70 3.31
CA ALA A 290 -20.14 -4.14 2.15
C ALA A 290 -20.57 -2.70 1.79
N PRO A 291 -21.87 -2.35 1.72
CA PRO A 291 -22.27 -0.97 1.46
C PRO A 291 -21.80 0.00 2.55
N TYR A 292 -21.81 -0.45 3.81
CA TYR A 292 -21.38 0.35 4.95
C TYR A 292 -19.86 0.57 4.93
N LEU A 293 -19.08 -0.46 4.58
CA LEU A 293 -17.62 -0.36 4.39
C LEU A 293 -17.29 0.62 3.27
N ALA A 294 -17.95 0.50 2.12
CA ALA A 294 -17.75 1.39 0.99
C ALA A 294 -18.12 2.86 1.31
N SER A 295 -19.11 3.07 2.19
CA SER A 295 -19.51 4.41 2.63
C SER A 295 -18.73 4.97 3.83
N GLY A 296 -17.80 4.20 4.42
CA GLY A 296 -17.08 4.60 5.64
C GLY A 296 -17.94 4.64 6.92
N LYS A 297 -19.08 3.95 6.93
CA LYS A 297 -20.02 3.92 8.08
C LYS A 297 -19.75 2.79 9.08
N VAL A 298 -18.91 1.83 8.72
CA VAL A 298 -18.48 0.79 9.67
C VAL A 298 -17.48 1.43 10.62
N GLY A 299 -17.83 1.47 11.90
CA GLY A 299 -16.91 1.90 12.95
C GLY A 299 -15.90 0.82 13.28
N PHE A 300 -14.63 1.17 13.18
CA PHE A 300 -13.50 0.44 13.73
C PHE A 300 -13.13 1.00 15.12
N LEU A 301 -12.22 0.32 15.82
CA LEU A 301 -11.87 0.68 17.19
C LEU A 301 -11.39 2.14 17.32
N ASP A 302 -10.62 2.62 16.33
CA ASP A 302 -10.07 3.97 16.31
C ASP A 302 -11.05 5.04 15.80
N ASP A 303 -12.22 4.63 15.29
CA ASP A 303 -13.29 5.55 14.89
C ASP A 303 -14.17 5.95 16.08
N LEU A 304 -13.99 5.33 17.24
CA LEU A 304 -14.71 5.68 18.45
C LEU A 304 -14.27 7.08 18.93
N PRO A 305 -15.21 7.98 19.24
CA PRO A 305 -14.85 9.30 19.72
C PRO A 305 -14.12 9.21 21.05
N PRO A 306 -13.09 10.05 21.28
CA PRO A 306 -12.38 10.05 22.55
C PRO A 306 -13.32 10.45 23.69
N VAL A 307 -13.24 9.73 24.81
CA VAL A 307 -14.05 9.99 26.01
C VAL A 307 -13.34 11.07 26.86
N PRO A 308 -14.08 11.99 27.54
CA PRO A 308 -13.45 12.95 28.44
C PRO A 308 -12.55 12.29 29.48
N GLY A 309 -11.29 12.71 29.55
CA GLY A 309 -10.28 12.12 30.43
C GLY A 309 -9.60 10.86 29.90
N GLN A 310 -9.91 10.41 28.68
CA GLN A 310 -9.17 9.34 28.02
C GLN A 310 -7.71 9.74 27.83
N LEU A 311 -6.81 8.83 28.19
CA LEU A 311 -5.37 8.96 27.98
C LEU A 311 -4.94 8.15 26.77
N PHE A 312 -3.88 8.62 26.10
CA PHE A 312 -3.20 7.89 25.05
C PHE A 312 -1.92 7.28 25.60
N ALA A 313 -1.60 6.08 25.15
CA ALA A 313 -0.36 5.39 25.51
C ALA A 313 0.47 5.15 24.26
N SER A 314 1.79 5.36 24.37
CA SER A 314 2.75 5.02 23.34
C SER A 314 3.80 4.09 23.94
N PRO A 315 3.99 2.87 23.40
CA PRO A 315 4.98 1.95 23.92
C PRO A 315 6.41 2.44 23.61
N VAL A 316 7.27 2.43 24.63
CA VAL A 316 8.71 2.62 24.43
C VAL A 316 9.32 1.26 24.11
N LEU A 317 9.63 1.04 22.82
CA LEU A 317 10.11 -0.25 22.33
C LEU A 317 11.65 -0.33 22.35
N SER A 318 12.17 -1.54 22.55
CA SER A 318 13.61 -1.80 22.45
C SER A 318 14.13 -1.44 21.06
N THR A 319 15.31 -0.83 21.00
CA THR A 319 16.00 -0.49 19.75
C THR A 319 16.99 -1.57 19.31
N VAL A 320 17.20 -2.58 20.15
CA VAL A 320 18.12 -3.70 19.95
C VAL A 320 17.41 -5.03 20.22
N GLY A 321 17.80 -6.09 19.50
CA GLY A 321 17.15 -7.39 19.55
C GLY A 321 17.42 -8.18 20.83
N ASN A 322 18.60 -7.98 21.45
CA ASN A 322 18.95 -8.62 22.71
C ASN A 322 19.95 -7.75 23.48
N ALA A 323 19.57 -7.30 24.67
CA ALA A 323 20.44 -6.55 25.60
C ALA A 323 19.82 -6.55 27.01
N ASP A 324 20.67 -6.36 28.02
CA ASP A 324 20.24 -6.06 29.37
C ASP A 324 19.92 -4.56 29.51
N ILE A 325 18.84 -4.25 30.22
CA ILE A 325 18.47 -2.85 30.50
C ILE A 325 19.26 -2.38 31.71
N ASP A 326 20.27 -1.55 31.49
CA ASP A 326 21.07 -0.94 32.55
C ASP A 326 20.27 0.11 33.33
N SER A 327 19.65 1.06 32.62
CA SER A 327 18.82 2.10 33.23
C SER A 327 17.70 2.59 32.29
N MET A 328 16.66 3.19 32.87
CA MET A 328 15.59 3.89 32.15
C MET A 328 15.40 5.27 32.78
N ASP A 329 15.62 6.35 32.02
CA ASP A 329 15.41 7.72 32.48
C ASP A 329 14.27 8.40 31.70
N PRO A 330 13.07 8.56 32.30
CA PRO A 330 11.95 9.25 31.68
C PRO A 330 11.91 10.75 31.98
N SER A 331 12.93 11.34 32.62
CA SER A 331 12.92 12.73 33.12
C SER A 331 12.48 13.74 32.06
N ILE A 332 13.10 13.71 30.89
CA ILE A 332 12.76 14.59 29.76
C ILE A 332 11.30 14.39 29.33
N ALA A 333 10.86 13.15 29.18
CA ALA A 333 9.49 12.85 28.74
C ALA A 333 8.44 13.37 29.75
N LEU A 334 8.72 13.27 31.05
CA LEU A 334 7.83 13.75 32.11
C LEU A 334 7.76 15.28 32.21
N THR A 335 8.74 16.00 31.65
CA THR A 335 8.65 17.47 31.54
C THR A 335 7.79 17.96 30.38
N LEU A 336 7.48 17.08 29.41
CA LEU A 336 6.65 17.46 28.28
C LEU A 336 5.21 17.75 28.73
N PRO A 337 4.57 18.80 28.17
CA PRO A 337 3.16 19.07 28.45
C PRO A 337 2.29 17.84 28.22
N GLU A 338 1.29 17.67 29.07
CA GLU A 338 0.26 16.62 28.99
C GLU A 338 0.72 15.17 29.25
N VAL A 339 2.02 14.90 29.37
CA VAL A 339 2.53 13.59 29.79
C VAL A 339 2.14 13.32 31.24
N LYS A 340 1.41 12.23 31.49
CA LYS A 340 0.89 11.88 32.82
C LYS A 340 1.78 10.92 33.60
N ALA A 341 2.36 9.93 32.93
CA ALA A 341 3.13 8.89 33.58
C ALA A 341 4.06 8.18 32.59
N PHE A 342 5.12 7.59 33.12
CA PHE A 342 5.93 6.57 32.46
C PHE A 342 5.73 5.26 33.22
N ILE A 343 5.15 4.26 32.56
CA ILE A 343 4.78 2.97 33.17
C ILE A 343 5.85 1.93 32.83
N LYS A 344 6.37 1.24 33.85
CA LYS A 344 7.40 0.19 33.76
C LYS A 344 6.98 -1.07 34.52
N ALA A 345 7.79 -2.12 34.41
CA ALA A 345 7.50 -3.43 35.01
C ALA A 345 7.25 -3.38 36.53
N SER A 346 7.88 -2.45 37.26
CA SER A 346 7.67 -2.28 38.71
C SER A 346 6.31 -1.68 39.08
N ASP A 347 5.57 -1.13 38.12
CA ASP A 347 4.29 -0.46 38.36
C ASP A 347 3.11 -1.45 38.27
N ILE A 348 3.40 -2.73 37.97
CA ILE A 348 2.42 -3.81 38.03
C ILE A 348 1.94 -3.95 39.49
N PRO A 349 0.62 -3.91 39.75
CA PRO A 349 0.08 -3.93 41.10
C PRO A 349 0.55 -5.13 41.92
N LYS A 350 0.62 -4.96 43.25
CA LYS A 350 0.97 -6.04 44.18
C LYS A 350 0.04 -7.25 43.99
N GLY A 351 0.64 -8.43 43.77
CA GLY A 351 -0.10 -9.67 43.46
C GLY A 351 -0.32 -9.90 41.95
N GLY A 352 -0.03 -8.92 41.11
CA GLY A 352 0.03 -9.08 39.65
C GLY A 352 1.32 -9.78 39.21
N THR A 353 1.24 -10.55 38.13
CA THR A 353 2.41 -11.20 37.50
C THR A 353 2.66 -10.53 36.15
N ASN A 354 3.92 -10.16 35.86
CA ASN A 354 4.33 -9.65 34.55
C ASN A 354 4.48 -10.77 33.51
N ASP A 355 3.50 -11.65 33.45
CA ASP A 355 3.45 -12.77 32.51
C ASP A 355 2.00 -13.02 32.14
N TRP A 356 1.70 -12.87 30.85
CA TRP A 356 0.36 -13.05 30.30
C TRP A 356 0.13 -14.48 29.78
N ARG A 357 1.16 -15.34 29.83
CA ARG A 357 1.07 -16.70 29.30
C ARG A 357 0.28 -17.64 30.22
N PRO A 358 -0.50 -18.57 29.66
CA PRO A 358 -1.08 -19.66 30.44
C PRO A 358 0.01 -20.51 31.14
N GLN A 359 -0.18 -20.84 32.42
CA GLN A 359 0.76 -21.67 33.18
C GLN A 359 0.90 -23.07 32.53
N GLY A 360 2.13 -23.57 32.39
CA GLY A 360 2.42 -24.93 31.90
C GLY A 360 2.86 -25.05 30.44
N ILE A 361 2.96 -23.95 29.68
CA ILE A 361 3.50 -23.95 28.31
C ILE A 361 5.03 -23.66 28.35
N PRO A 362 5.91 -24.58 27.91
CA PRO A 362 7.35 -24.38 27.97
C PRO A 362 7.82 -23.21 27.10
N PHE A 363 8.79 -22.45 27.62
CA PHE A 363 9.43 -21.34 26.92
C PHE A 363 10.31 -21.86 25.78
N VAL A 364 9.91 -21.60 24.53
CA VAL A 364 10.77 -21.82 23.36
C VAL A 364 11.58 -20.55 23.13
N ARG A 365 12.90 -20.61 23.32
CA ARG A 365 13.82 -19.52 22.95
C ARG A 365 13.85 -19.39 21.42
N GLY A 366 13.21 -18.36 20.89
CA GLY A 366 13.18 -18.01 19.46
C GLY A 366 12.39 -16.70 19.25
N HIS A 367 12.66 -16.00 18.14
CA HIS A 367 12.10 -14.68 17.77
C HIS A 367 10.72 -14.40 18.36
N GLN A 368 10.64 -13.44 19.28
CA GLN A 368 9.38 -12.95 19.80
C GLN A 368 8.86 -11.83 18.90
N GLU A 369 7.68 -12.05 18.33
CA GLU A 369 6.87 -10.97 17.79
C GLU A 369 5.76 -10.65 18.81
N HIS A 370 5.57 -9.38 19.13
CA HIS A 370 4.39 -8.91 19.86
C HIS A 370 3.16 -9.09 18.96
N ARG A 371 2.56 -10.27 19.00
CA ARG A 371 1.30 -10.56 18.28
C ARG A 371 0.13 -10.43 19.26
N ALA A 372 -0.72 -9.42 19.04
CA ALA A 372 -2.08 -9.48 19.55
C ALA A 372 -2.83 -10.51 18.70
N TYR A 373 -2.98 -11.73 19.22
CA TYR A 373 -3.84 -12.72 18.59
C TYR A 373 -5.30 -12.30 18.80
N SER A 374 -5.90 -11.64 17.81
CA SER A 374 -7.34 -11.71 17.63
C SER A 374 -7.60 -13.02 16.87
N ILE A 375 -7.87 -14.11 17.59
CA ILE A 375 -8.32 -15.34 16.95
C ILE A 375 -9.76 -15.10 16.52
N CYS A 376 -9.97 -14.80 15.25
CA CYS A 376 -11.30 -14.70 14.67
C CYS A 376 -11.86 -16.12 14.52
N TRP A 377 -12.54 -16.61 15.56
CA TRP A 377 -13.34 -17.81 15.45
C TRP A 377 -14.60 -17.49 14.63
N THR A 378 -14.55 -17.70 13.32
CA THR A 378 -15.77 -17.84 12.52
C THR A 378 -16.19 -19.30 12.58
N THR A 379 -17.14 -19.59 13.44
CA THR A 379 -17.71 -20.94 13.57
C THR A 379 -19.17 -20.86 13.13
N PRO A 380 -19.64 -21.75 12.23
CA PRO A 380 -21.03 -21.73 11.78
C PRO A 380 -21.94 -22.26 12.90
N TRP A 381 -22.47 -21.36 13.74
CA TRP A 381 -23.10 -21.68 15.02
C TRP A 381 -24.63 -21.75 15.04
N HIS A 382 -25.30 -21.80 13.89
CA HIS A 382 -26.73 -21.47 13.85
C HIS A 382 -27.70 -22.63 14.14
N TYR A 383 -27.27 -23.88 14.25
CA TYR A 383 -28.21 -25.01 14.33
C TYR A 383 -28.70 -25.35 15.75
N CYS A 384 -27.80 -25.46 16.73
CA CYS A 384 -28.16 -25.98 18.05
C CYS A 384 -28.93 -24.99 18.93
N GLY A 385 -28.58 -23.70 18.91
CA GLY A 385 -29.33 -22.67 19.64
C GLY A 385 -30.75 -22.49 19.10
N SER A 386 -30.91 -22.54 17.77
CA SER A 386 -32.22 -22.46 17.12
C SER A 386 -33.11 -23.65 17.50
N ASN A 387 -32.56 -24.88 17.54
CA ASN A 387 -33.34 -26.07 17.94
C ASN A 387 -33.86 -25.98 19.38
N ILE A 388 -33.07 -25.42 20.30
CA ILE A 388 -33.52 -25.21 21.70
C ILE A 388 -34.74 -24.28 21.74
N LEU A 389 -34.67 -23.16 21.02
CA LEU A 389 -35.79 -22.21 20.95
C LEU A 389 -37.00 -22.81 20.24
N GLN A 390 -36.80 -23.49 19.11
CA GLN A 390 -37.88 -24.16 18.37
C GLN A 390 -38.62 -25.18 19.24
N ASN A 391 -37.90 -25.98 20.04
CA ASN A 391 -38.49 -26.94 20.96
C ASN A 391 -39.32 -26.27 22.07
N ARG A 392 -38.83 -25.15 22.62
CA ARG A 392 -39.58 -24.36 23.64
C ARG A 392 -40.82 -23.68 23.07
N MET A 393 -40.75 -23.23 21.82
CA MET A 393 -41.85 -22.55 21.12
C MET A 393 -42.88 -23.52 20.54
N ALA A 394 -42.53 -24.80 20.35
CA ALA A 394 -43.39 -25.80 19.71
C ALA A 394 -44.77 -25.98 20.38
N PRO A 395 -44.90 -26.04 21.73
CA PRO A 395 -46.20 -26.14 22.40
C PRO A 395 -47.10 -24.93 22.13
N VAL A 396 -46.52 -23.72 22.09
CA VAL A 396 -47.27 -22.49 21.80
C VAL A 396 -47.67 -22.45 20.33
N LYS A 397 -46.76 -22.81 19.42
CA LYS A 397 -47.04 -22.89 17.98
C LYS A 397 -48.16 -23.86 17.66
N ALA A 398 -48.21 -25.01 18.34
CA ALA A 398 -49.28 -26.00 18.17
C ALA A 398 -50.67 -25.49 18.61
N SER A 399 -50.73 -24.51 19.50
CA SER A 399 -51.99 -23.89 19.96
C SER A 399 -52.52 -22.79 19.03
N MET A 400 -51.77 -22.42 17.99
CA MET A 400 -52.09 -21.34 17.07
C MET A 400 -52.32 -21.86 15.65
N VAL A 401 -53.25 -21.26 14.91
CA VAL A 401 -53.51 -21.60 13.51
C VAL A 401 -52.69 -20.68 12.61
N ASN A 402 -51.67 -21.22 11.94
CA ASN A 402 -50.78 -20.50 11.01
C ASN A 402 -50.32 -19.11 11.52
N PRO A 403 -49.74 -19.01 12.74
CA PRO A 403 -49.27 -17.74 13.25
C PRO A 403 -48.12 -17.18 12.41
N THR A 404 -48.04 -15.85 12.28
CA THR A 404 -46.79 -15.22 11.84
C THR A 404 -45.71 -15.41 12.90
N TRP A 405 -44.45 -15.22 12.53
CA TRP A 405 -43.33 -15.33 13.47
C TRP A 405 -43.49 -14.36 14.65
N GLU A 406 -43.91 -13.13 14.38
CA GLU A 406 -44.13 -12.07 15.38
C GLU A 406 -45.25 -12.45 16.35
N GLN A 407 -46.37 -13.00 15.83
CA GLN A 407 -47.48 -13.46 16.65
C GLN A 407 -47.09 -14.63 17.55
N LEU A 408 -46.30 -15.57 17.03
CA LEU A 408 -45.79 -16.70 17.81
C LEU A 408 -44.84 -16.23 18.93
N VAL A 409 -43.91 -15.33 18.61
CA VAL A 409 -42.97 -14.76 19.59
C VAL A 409 -43.73 -14.01 20.69
N GLN A 410 -44.72 -13.19 20.31
CA GLN A 410 -45.57 -12.47 21.25
C GLN A 410 -46.32 -13.42 22.19
N GLN A 411 -46.92 -14.48 21.65
CA GLN A 411 -47.62 -15.48 22.45
C GLN A 411 -46.70 -16.30 23.36
N CYS A 412 -45.47 -16.60 22.90
CA CYS A 412 -44.46 -17.23 23.75
C CYS A 412 -44.08 -16.32 24.93
N TYR A 413 -43.93 -15.02 24.68
CA TYR A 413 -43.66 -14.04 25.74
C TYR A 413 -44.82 -13.93 26.74
N GLU A 414 -46.06 -13.83 26.26
CA GLU A 414 -47.28 -13.78 27.10
C GLU A 414 -47.44 -15.03 27.97
N LYS A 415 -46.98 -16.19 27.48
CA LYS A 415 -47.00 -17.47 28.20
C LYS A 415 -45.75 -17.70 29.07
N GLY A 416 -44.86 -16.72 29.19
CA GLY A 416 -43.66 -16.81 30.01
C GLY A 416 -42.62 -17.83 29.50
N ILE A 417 -42.59 -18.10 28.20
CA ILE A 417 -41.58 -18.97 27.57
C ILE A 417 -40.25 -18.21 27.45
N ASP A 418 -39.17 -18.79 27.97
CA ASP A 418 -37.83 -18.25 27.83
C ASP A 418 -37.32 -18.34 26.38
N LEU A 419 -37.17 -17.17 25.74
CA LEU A 419 -36.68 -17.00 24.37
C LEU A 419 -35.16 -16.73 24.29
N THR A 420 -34.43 -16.91 25.39
CA THR A 420 -32.96 -16.84 25.41
C THR A 420 -32.37 -18.24 25.44
N ALA A 421 -31.43 -18.52 24.53
CA ALA A 421 -30.69 -19.77 24.53
C ALA A 421 -29.19 -19.52 24.34
N SER A 422 -28.37 -20.22 25.11
CA SER A 422 -26.93 -20.32 24.91
C SER A 422 -26.56 -21.76 24.59
N PHE A 423 -25.56 -21.94 23.74
CA PHE A 423 -25.06 -23.26 23.37
C PHE A 423 -23.56 -23.17 23.06
N MET A 424 -22.85 -24.26 23.31
CA MET A 424 -21.44 -24.42 22.96
C MET A 424 -21.24 -25.81 22.35
N THR A 425 -20.60 -25.88 21.19
CA THR A 425 -20.07 -27.14 20.65
C THR A 425 -18.58 -27.18 20.90
N TYR A 426 -18.08 -28.32 21.29
CA TYR A 426 -16.66 -28.59 21.20
C TYR A 426 -16.55 -29.99 20.63
N PRO A 427 -15.67 -30.24 19.64
CA PRO A 427 -15.44 -31.60 19.19
C PRO A 427 -14.90 -32.40 20.36
N THR A 428 -15.76 -33.25 20.94
CA THR A 428 -15.43 -34.10 22.10
C THR A 428 -14.47 -35.23 21.71
N ASP A 429 -14.35 -35.52 20.42
CA ASP A 429 -13.43 -36.51 19.87
C ASP A 429 -12.38 -35.83 18.98
N LYS A 430 -11.10 -36.07 19.28
CA LYS A 430 -9.95 -35.33 18.72
C LYS A 430 -9.81 -35.48 17.20
N TYR A 431 -10.41 -36.53 16.63
CA TYR A 431 -10.26 -36.92 15.22
C TYR A 431 -11.56 -36.96 14.42
N ALA A 432 -12.73 -37.15 15.06
CA ALA A 432 -13.99 -37.32 14.35
C ALA A 432 -14.48 -36.07 13.61
N SER A 433 -13.96 -34.88 13.94
CA SER A 433 -14.32 -33.59 13.35
C SER A 433 -13.26 -33.00 12.41
N ARG A 434 -12.25 -33.79 12.00
CA ARG A 434 -11.23 -33.35 11.05
C ARG A 434 -11.55 -33.88 9.66
N TYR A 435 -11.55 -32.98 8.68
CA TYR A 435 -11.66 -33.30 7.26
C TYR A 435 -10.50 -32.66 6.50
N ASN A 436 -10.16 -33.22 5.35
CA ASN A 436 -9.11 -32.70 4.49
C ASN A 436 -9.66 -31.66 3.51
N TYR A 437 -8.79 -30.71 3.17
CA TYR A 437 -8.98 -29.75 2.09
C TYR A 437 -8.24 -30.25 0.86
N TYR A 438 -8.88 -30.14 -0.30
CA TYR A 438 -8.28 -30.52 -1.58
C TYR A 438 -8.33 -29.32 -2.51
N SER A 439 -7.20 -29.03 -3.13
CA SER A 439 -7.07 -27.92 -4.04
C SER A 439 -5.97 -28.21 -5.04
N VAL A 440 -6.12 -27.69 -6.25
CA VAL A 440 -5.07 -27.65 -7.27
C VAL A 440 -5.03 -26.26 -7.87
N ALA A 441 -3.82 -25.74 -8.08
CA ALA A 441 -3.58 -24.48 -8.76
C ALA A 441 -2.56 -24.70 -9.89
N CYS A 442 -2.85 -24.15 -11.06
CA CYS A 442 -1.94 -24.08 -12.20
C CYS A 442 -1.62 -22.62 -12.45
N VAL A 443 -0.33 -22.27 -12.49
CA VAL A 443 0.13 -20.90 -12.70
C VAL A 443 1.14 -20.85 -13.85
N GLU A 444 0.97 -19.89 -14.75
CA GLU A 444 1.92 -19.58 -15.82
C GLU A 444 2.63 -18.26 -15.51
N ALA A 445 3.96 -18.26 -15.59
CA ALA A 445 4.79 -17.09 -15.37
C ALA A 445 5.65 -16.78 -16.60
N GLU A 446 5.87 -15.49 -16.85
CA GLU A 446 6.81 -14.99 -17.85
C GLU A 446 7.90 -14.18 -17.13
N LEU A 447 9.16 -14.54 -17.37
CA LEU A 447 10.34 -13.97 -16.70
C LEU A 447 11.22 -13.22 -17.71
N ASP A 448 11.55 -11.98 -17.35
CA ASP A 448 12.57 -11.19 -18.01
C ASP A 448 13.94 -11.49 -17.38
N VAL A 449 14.67 -12.41 -18.01
CA VAL A 449 15.94 -12.94 -17.50
C VAL A 449 17.04 -11.86 -17.35
N LEU A 450 16.90 -10.71 -18.01
CA LEU A 450 17.89 -9.64 -17.98
C LEU A 450 17.72 -8.72 -16.76
N ASN A 451 16.52 -8.59 -16.22
CA ASN A 451 16.27 -7.67 -15.10
C ASN A 451 15.53 -8.31 -13.92
N GLY A 452 15.18 -9.60 -14.00
CA GLY A 452 14.49 -10.33 -12.95
C GLY A 452 13.02 -9.96 -12.77
N GLN A 453 12.45 -9.11 -13.63
CA GLN A 453 11.02 -8.82 -13.61
C GLN A 453 10.24 -10.03 -14.11
N TYR A 454 9.08 -10.28 -13.51
CA TYR A 454 8.18 -11.32 -13.96
C TYR A 454 6.75 -10.82 -13.99
N GLN A 455 5.91 -11.53 -14.72
CA GLN A 455 4.46 -11.38 -14.65
C GLN A 455 3.79 -12.75 -14.65
N LEU A 456 2.70 -12.87 -13.90
CA LEU A 456 1.87 -14.07 -13.93
C LEU A 456 0.83 -13.91 -15.04
N ARG A 457 0.88 -14.81 -16.04
CA ARG A 457 -0.02 -14.76 -17.20
C ARG A 457 -1.36 -15.41 -16.89
N LEU A 458 -1.35 -16.50 -16.14
CA LEU A 458 -2.53 -17.28 -15.83
C LEU A 458 -2.45 -17.87 -14.44
N MET A 459 -3.59 -17.95 -13.78
CA MET A 459 -3.86 -18.76 -12.60
C MET A 459 -5.21 -19.45 -12.81
N ASP A 460 -5.21 -20.77 -12.81
CA ASP A 460 -6.41 -21.61 -12.73
C ASP A 460 -6.40 -22.34 -11.39
N MET A 461 -7.47 -22.18 -10.60
CA MET A 461 -7.59 -22.85 -9.31
C MET A 461 -8.90 -23.60 -9.19
N LEU A 462 -8.82 -24.85 -8.73
CA LEU A 462 -9.96 -25.68 -8.38
C LEU A 462 -9.87 -26.04 -6.90
N TYR A 463 -10.91 -25.70 -6.15
CA TYR A 463 -10.93 -25.83 -4.69
C TYR A 463 -12.15 -26.61 -4.18
N ASP A 464 -11.94 -27.51 -3.21
CA ASP A 464 -12.99 -28.25 -2.52
C ASP A 464 -13.50 -27.46 -1.30
N ALA A 465 -14.58 -26.71 -1.48
CA ALA A 465 -15.27 -25.97 -0.41
C ALA A 465 -16.42 -26.77 0.25
N GLY A 466 -16.59 -28.05 -0.06
CA GLY A 466 -17.79 -28.78 0.32
C GLY A 466 -19.03 -28.26 -0.42
N ILE A 467 -20.19 -28.23 0.26
CA ILE A 467 -21.32 -27.39 -0.14
C ILE A 467 -21.15 -26.02 0.53
N SER A 468 -20.73 -25.02 -0.25
CA SER A 468 -20.53 -23.65 0.24
C SER A 468 -21.84 -23.06 0.77
N MET A 469 -21.76 -22.41 1.93
CA MET A 469 -22.89 -21.68 2.53
C MET A 469 -23.05 -20.27 1.96
N ASN A 470 -22.01 -19.74 1.32
CA ASN A 470 -22.11 -18.49 0.59
C ASN A 470 -20.97 -18.44 -0.43
N PRO A 471 -21.22 -18.92 -1.67
CA PRO A 471 -20.14 -19.07 -2.64
C PRO A 471 -19.50 -17.72 -3.03
N GLU A 472 -20.25 -16.61 -2.95
CA GLU A 472 -19.74 -15.26 -3.19
C GLU A 472 -18.70 -14.81 -2.15
N LEU A 473 -18.87 -15.19 -0.88
CA LEU A 473 -17.91 -14.86 0.18
C LEU A 473 -16.74 -15.84 0.21
N ASP A 474 -17.04 -17.13 0.04
CA ASP A 474 -16.05 -18.19 0.09
C ASP A 474 -15.05 -18.06 -1.05
N ILE A 475 -15.49 -17.67 -2.25
CA ILE A 475 -14.57 -17.45 -3.38
C ILE A 475 -13.62 -16.28 -3.06
N GLY A 476 -14.13 -15.16 -2.54
CA GLY A 476 -13.29 -14.02 -2.15
C GLY A 476 -12.28 -14.37 -1.07
N GLN A 477 -12.61 -15.27 -0.13
CA GLN A 477 -11.64 -15.82 0.83
C GLN A 477 -10.56 -16.62 0.14
N ALA A 478 -10.92 -17.50 -0.80
CA ALA A 478 -9.96 -18.34 -1.48
C ALA A 478 -9.03 -17.54 -2.39
N GLU A 479 -9.58 -16.55 -3.09
CA GLU A 479 -8.79 -15.63 -3.92
C GLU A 479 -7.82 -14.81 -3.06
N GLY A 480 -8.30 -14.22 -1.96
CA GLY A 480 -7.47 -13.50 -1.01
C GLY A 480 -6.37 -14.38 -0.42
N GLY A 481 -6.71 -15.62 -0.04
CA GLY A 481 -5.77 -16.61 0.47
C GLY A 481 -4.64 -16.90 -0.53
N PHE A 482 -4.97 -17.23 -1.78
CA PHE A 482 -3.98 -17.48 -2.82
C PHE A 482 -3.04 -16.28 -3.03
N ILE A 483 -3.60 -15.06 -3.10
CA ILE A 483 -2.79 -13.84 -3.29
C ILE A 483 -1.89 -13.55 -2.09
N MET A 484 -2.34 -13.77 -0.86
CA MET A 484 -1.48 -13.68 0.33
C MET A 484 -0.33 -14.70 0.27
N GLY A 485 -0.61 -15.94 -0.12
CA GLY A 485 0.43 -16.96 -0.32
C GLY A 485 1.42 -16.59 -1.42
N MET A 486 0.94 -16.07 -2.55
CA MET A 486 1.79 -15.57 -3.63
C MET A 486 2.70 -14.43 -3.14
N GLY A 487 2.15 -13.49 -2.36
CA GLY A 487 2.90 -12.41 -1.73
C GLY A 487 4.03 -12.92 -0.85
N TYR A 488 3.71 -13.87 0.04
CA TYR A 488 4.67 -14.53 0.91
C TYR A 488 5.87 -15.14 0.15
N PHE A 489 5.62 -15.81 -0.98
CA PHE A 489 6.71 -16.46 -1.72
C PHE A 489 7.49 -15.52 -2.64
N LEU A 490 6.88 -14.47 -3.17
CA LEU A 490 7.45 -13.72 -4.30
C LEU A 490 7.82 -12.27 -4.01
N LEU A 491 7.18 -11.63 -3.02
CA LEU A 491 7.26 -10.18 -2.81
C LEU A 491 7.67 -9.82 -1.38
N GLU A 492 7.03 -10.47 -0.43
CA GLU A 492 7.11 -10.13 0.99
C GLU A 492 8.42 -10.64 1.60
N GLY A 493 9.18 -9.74 2.23
CA GLY A 493 10.46 -10.09 2.82
C GLY A 493 10.90 -9.11 3.89
N MET A 494 10.99 -9.58 5.13
CA MET A 494 11.53 -8.82 6.25
C MET A 494 13.06 -8.81 6.19
N LYS A 495 13.66 -7.64 6.39
CA LYS A 495 15.10 -7.47 6.56
C LYS A 495 15.39 -7.00 7.97
N PHE A 496 16.50 -7.49 8.53
CA PHE A 496 16.94 -7.17 9.88
C PHE A 496 18.38 -6.66 9.85
N ASP A 497 18.71 -5.77 10.76
CA ASP A 497 20.09 -5.36 11.01
C ASP A 497 20.87 -6.57 11.55
N PRO A 498 21.98 -6.97 10.92
CA PRO A 498 22.72 -8.17 11.32
C PRO A 498 23.45 -8.01 12.66
N THR A 499 23.71 -6.78 13.10
CA THR A 499 24.48 -6.49 14.32
C THR A 499 23.54 -6.33 15.52
N ILE A 500 22.50 -5.51 15.36
CA ILE A 500 21.59 -5.17 16.48
C ILE A 500 20.24 -5.89 16.40
N GLY A 501 19.94 -6.66 15.35
CA GLY A 501 18.71 -7.44 15.22
C GLY A 501 17.44 -6.61 14.98
N LYS A 502 17.57 -5.31 14.72
CA LYS A 502 16.43 -4.39 14.49
C LYS A 502 15.78 -4.67 13.13
N ALA A 503 14.45 -4.73 13.08
CA ALA A 503 13.72 -4.78 11.80
C ALA A 503 13.99 -3.51 10.97
N LEU A 504 14.40 -3.69 9.71
CA LEU A 504 14.68 -2.61 8.76
C LEU A 504 13.51 -2.35 7.80
N HIS A 505 12.67 -3.36 7.57
CA HIS A 505 11.46 -3.26 6.75
C HIS A 505 10.23 -3.16 7.66
N ASP A 506 10.11 -2.08 8.43
CA ASP A 506 9.07 -1.87 9.43
C ASP A 506 7.90 -0.99 8.92
N GLY A 507 7.83 -0.74 7.61
CA GLY A 507 6.77 0.04 6.99
C GLY A 507 6.46 -0.35 5.55
N THR A 508 5.35 0.19 5.02
CA THR A 508 4.82 -0.09 3.68
C THR A 508 5.73 0.37 2.52
N TRP A 509 6.75 1.19 2.83
CA TRP A 509 7.72 1.65 1.85
C TRP A 509 8.74 0.58 1.48
N ASP A 510 9.09 -0.30 2.42
CA ASP A 510 10.13 -1.30 2.23
C ASP A 510 9.57 -2.73 2.26
N TYR A 511 8.49 -2.97 3.03
CA TYR A 511 7.74 -4.22 2.98
C TYR A 511 6.66 -4.17 1.88
N LYS A 512 6.83 -5.00 0.84
CA LYS A 512 5.97 -4.98 -0.36
C LYS A 512 5.00 -6.15 -0.37
N ILE A 513 3.74 -5.84 -0.08
CA ILE A 513 2.61 -6.74 -0.30
C ILE A 513 2.22 -6.77 -1.79
N PRO A 514 1.51 -7.81 -2.25
CA PRO A 514 0.90 -7.83 -3.58
C PRO A 514 0.02 -6.61 -3.85
N LEU A 515 0.22 -6.00 -5.01
CA LEU A 515 -0.60 -4.93 -5.55
C LEU A 515 -1.35 -5.40 -6.81
N ALA A 516 -2.24 -4.56 -7.32
CA ALA A 516 -3.06 -4.89 -8.49
C ALA A 516 -2.25 -5.29 -9.74
N LYS A 517 -1.00 -4.86 -9.88
CA LYS A 517 -0.15 -5.24 -11.03
C LYS A 517 0.57 -6.58 -10.86
N ASP A 518 0.60 -7.11 -9.64
CA ASP A 518 1.28 -8.36 -9.32
C ASP A 518 0.35 -9.58 -9.51
N LEU A 519 -0.96 -9.34 -9.60
CA LEU A 519 -1.96 -10.38 -9.80
C LEU A 519 -1.74 -11.13 -11.14
N PRO A 520 -2.18 -12.38 -11.26
CA PRO A 520 -2.30 -13.07 -12.55
C PRO A 520 -3.20 -12.31 -13.53
N MET A 521 -2.80 -12.24 -14.81
CA MET A 521 -3.59 -11.53 -15.84
C MET A 521 -4.89 -12.27 -16.17
N ASN A 522 -4.83 -13.59 -16.31
CA ASN A 522 -6.00 -14.45 -16.37
C ASN A 522 -6.17 -15.13 -15.02
N TYR A 523 -7.28 -14.88 -14.34
CA TYR A 523 -7.49 -15.31 -12.96
C TYR A 523 -8.79 -16.11 -12.84
N ASN A 524 -8.72 -17.43 -12.95
CA ASN A 524 -9.88 -18.31 -12.97
C ASN A 524 -9.96 -19.14 -11.70
N PHE A 525 -11.14 -19.13 -11.09
CA PHE A 525 -11.39 -19.83 -9.84
C PHE A 525 -12.65 -20.68 -9.96
N LYS A 526 -12.56 -21.95 -9.51
CA LYS A 526 -13.67 -22.88 -9.53
C LYS A 526 -13.82 -23.61 -8.20
N PHE A 527 -15.05 -23.78 -7.74
CA PHE A 527 -15.36 -24.76 -6.71
C PHE A 527 -15.72 -26.11 -7.31
N ILE A 528 -15.29 -27.18 -6.65
CA ILE A 528 -15.73 -28.53 -6.97
C ILE A 528 -17.24 -28.62 -6.71
N ARG A 529 -17.96 -29.16 -7.70
CA ARG A 529 -19.41 -29.38 -7.61
C ARG A 529 -19.72 -30.71 -6.93
N ASN A 530 -20.84 -30.79 -6.22
CA ASN A 530 -21.39 -32.02 -5.65
C ASN A 530 -20.41 -32.79 -4.73
N ALA A 531 -19.63 -32.07 -3.92
CA ALA A 531 -18.67 -32.66 -2.98
C ALA A 531 -19.10 -32.43 -1.51
N PRO A 532 -20.23 -32.99 -1.02
CA PRO A 532 -20.70 -32.71 0.33
C PRO A 532 -19.74 -33.23 1.40
N ASN A 533 -19.49 -32.42 2.43
CA ASN A 533 -18.71 -32.80 3.60
C ASN A 533 -19.63 -33.24 4.76
N PRO A 534 -19.81 -34.54 5.04
CA PRO A 534 -20.74 -34.99 6.09
C PRO A 534 -20.39 -34.51 7.50
N LEU A 535 -19.13 -34.11 7.74
CA LEU A 535 -18.67 -33.59 9.03
C LEU A 535 -18.84 -32.08 9.18
N GLY A 536 -19.02 -31.37 8.06
CA GLY A 536 -19.15 -29.92 8.03
C GLY A 536 -20.58 -29.47 8.33
N VAL A 537 -20.71 -28.33 8.99
CA VAL A 537 -22.02 -27.69 9.18
C VAL A 537 -22.62 -27.41 7.80
N LEU A 538 -23.85 -27.89 7.57
CA LEU A 538 -24.55 -27.76 6.29
C LEU A 538 -23.73 -28.32 5.10
N ARG A 539 -22.91 -29.34 5.37
CA ARG A 539 -22.04 -30.00 4.40
C ARG A 539 -20.89 -29.15 3.85
N SER A 540 -20.55 -28.04 4.52
CA SER A 540 -19.50 -27.09 4.11
C SER A 540 -18.08 -27.52 4.48
N LYS A 541 -17.08 -26.87 3.89
CA LYS A 541 -15.68 -26.88 4.35
C LYS A 541 -15.20 -25.45 4.57
N ALA A 542 -14.26 -25.27 5.50
CA ALA A 542 -13.62 -23.97 5.69
C ALA A 542 -12.78 -23.57 4.48
N VAL A 543 -12.70 -22.25 4.23
CA VAL A 543 -12.01 -21.69 3.05
C VAL A 543 -10.92 -20.67 3.42
N GLY A 544 -10.86 -20.21 4.68
CA GLY A 544 -10.00 -19.08 5.07
C GLY A 544 -8.49 -19.31 4.86
N GLU A 545 -7.94 -20.38 5.43
CA GLU A 545 -6.50 -20.64 5.43
C GLU A 545 -5.99 -21.52 4.27
N PRO A 546 -6.67 -22.62 3.88
CA PRO A 546 -6.08 -23.60 2.97
C PRO A 546 -5.59 -23.04 1.61
N PRO A 547 -6.30 -22.10 0.96
CA PRO A 547 -5.87 -21.49 -0.31
C PRO A 547 -4.52 -20.77 -0.25
N LEU A 548 -4.06 -20.34 0.93
CA LEU A 548 -2.75 -19.70 1.10
C LEU A 548 -1.60 -20.58 0.59
N THR A 549 -1.68 -21.88 0.86
CA THR A 549 -0.62 -22.84 0.47
C THR A 549 -0.50 -22.98 -1.05
N MET A 550 -1.57 -22.71 -1.79
CA MET A 550 -1.59 -22.79 -3.25
C MET A 550 -0.80 -21.66 -3.92
N GLY A 551 -0.50 -20.57 -3.19
CA GLY A 551 0.39 -19.51 -3.66
C GLY A 551 1.79 -20.02 -4.06
N ALA A 552 2.22 -21.18 -3.53
CA ALA A 552 3.47 -21.84 -3.92
C ALA A 552 3.53 -22.20 -5.41
N ALA A 553 2.39 -22.37 -6.08
CA ALA A 553 2.35 -22.63 -7.52
C ALA A 553 3.00 -21.49 -8.32
N ALA A 554 2.86 -20.24 -7.87
CA ALA A 554 3.49 -19.09 -8.51
C ALA A 554 5.03 -19.12 -8.38
N LEU A 555 5.54 -19.53 -7.21
CA LEU A 555 6.98 -19.75 -7.01
C LEU A 555 7.53 -20.83 -7.94
N LEU A 556 6.83 -21.97 -8.05
CA LEU A 556 7.24 -23.07 -8.90
C LEU A 556 7.21 -22.69 -10.39
N ALA A 557 6.21 -21.91 -10.82
CA ALA A 557 6.14 -21.40 -12.18
C ALA A 557 7.36 -20.52 -12.53
N ILE A 558 7.73 -19.60 -11.63
CA ILE A 558 8.92 -18.76 -11.81
C ILE A 558 10.19 -19.60 -11.76
N LYS A 559 10.29 -20.57 -10.85
CA LYS A 559 11.43 -21.50 -10.77
C LYS A 559 11.63 -22.25 -12.09
N HIS A 560 10.56 -22.77 -12.69
CA HIS A 560 10.64 -23.42 -14.01
C HIS A 560 11.08 -22.45 -15.11
N ALA A 561 10.64 -21.19 -15.08
CA ALA A 561 11.11 -20.17 -16.02
C ALA A 561 12.61 -19.87 -15.85
N VAL A 562 13.12 -19.88 -14.62
CA VAL A 562 14.56 -19.74 -14.33
C VAL A 562 15.34 -20.97 -14.80
N GLU A 563 14.82 -22.18 -14.59
CA GLU A 563 15.49 -23.42 -15.01
C GLU A 563 15.59 -23.58 -16.54
N ALA A 564 14.67 -22.96 -17.28
CA ALA A 564 14.69 -22.93 -18.74
C ALA A 564 15.65 -21.88 -19.34
N ALA A 565 16.09 -20.90 -18.54
CA ALA A 565 16.99 -19.82 -18.95
C ALA A 565 18.45 -20.23 -18.82
#